data_AF-A0A1F7XL09-F1
#
_entry.id   AF-A0A1F7XL09-F1
#
_cell.length_a   1.000
_cell.length_b   1.000
_cell.length_c   1.000
_cell.angle_alpha   90.00
_cell.angle_beta   90.00
_cell.angle_gamma   90.00
#
_symmetry.space_group_name_H-M   'P 1'
#
loop_
_entity.id
_entity.type
_entity.pdbx_description
1 polymer ?
#
loop_
_entity_poly.entity_id
_entity_poly.type
_entity_poly.pdbx_seq_one_letter_code
_entity_poly.pdbx_strand_id
1 'polypeptide(L)'
;MIKSSYGIIPFAIGRVKRRSLLGLLAGLGFIILPFVFWPKAQIPYEIPRVWFVIGWIDIMAFVSISSFFRLRKAQKIDATLILIVLFFFVLAAFSSLLGADLIKSLWGNLYRLDGLVTLGHLIALFFIVGLYINKLDIKFIALGIFLGSFLESILTLYLNFRFYILGHQSLLNFQGVIGSTFGQPVFLAGYLLVTLPFTLYFFYSTSSKKARIFLIIALVVQIAATLLTRSWGGVLGLILFFILWAGLIAKKAKLLKVISLVIFFLLACLLYVINENKALKEVRYENPTLIIAEDRSRIIVKGLKALIQKPILGWGWANYDYAFESVDWPVHFENDVYVDKGHSHLLEILVTTGFFGLVSYLFILSRGFANLFKRRGDFSKILLLSLVLFVFHSQTNVISIAEELIFWFILGSSIKSY
;
A
#
# COMPACT_ATOMS: atom_id res chain seq x y z
N MET A 1 -40.36 12.97 22.50
CA MET A 1 -39.67 14.13 21.88
C MET A 1 -38.48 14.50 22.76
N ILE A 2 -37.32 13.85 22.60
CA ILE A 2 -36.00 14.36 23.03
C ILE A 2 -35.01 13.89 21.96
N LYS A 3 -34.64 14.80 21.06
CA LYS A 3 -33.53 14.66 20.13
C LYS A 3 -32.25 14.90 20.93
N SER A 4 -31.42 13.89 21.14
CA SER A 4 -30.03 14.12 21.54
C SER A 4 -29.18 14.40 20.30
N SER A 5 -29.07 15.67 19.96
CA SER A 5 -28.12 16.21 19.00
C SER A 5 -26.76 16.38 19.68
N TYR A 6 -25.87 15.38 19.59
CA TYR A 6 -24.43 15.55 19.83
C TYR A 6 -23.61 14.56 18.99
N GLY A 7 -22.59 15.07 18.31
CA GLY A 7 -21.56 14.29 17.62
C GLY A 7 -21.31 14.76 16.18
N ILE A 8 -20.27 15.58 15.99
CA ILE A 8 -19.75 16.05 14.69
C ILE A 8 -19.21 14.88 13.81
N ILE A 9 -19.25 13.64 14.33
CA ILE A 9 -18.98 12.41 13.61
C ILE A 9 -20.22 11.49 13.72
N PRO A 10 -21.05 11.36 12.67
CA PRO A 10 -22.33 10.65 12.73
C PRO A 10 -22.16 9.14 12.51
N PHE A 11 -21.19 8.52 13.19
CA PHE A 11 -21.18 7.07 13.38
C PHE A 11 -21.95 6.80 14.66
N ALA A 12 -23.17 6.27 14.52
CA ALA A 12 -23.92 5.76 15.66
C ALA A 12 -23.13 4.62 16.30
N ILE A 13 -22.32 4.96 17.31
CA ILE A 13 -21.70 4.00 18.20
C ILE A 13 -22.83 3.55 19.14
N GLY A 14 -23.71 2.66 18.65
CA GLY A 14 -24.71 2.01 19.48
C GLY A 14 -24.05 1.26 20.64
N ARG A 15 -24.75 1.20 21.80
CA ARG A 15 -24.33 0.58 23.08
C ARG A 15 -23.10 -0.34 22.94
N VAL A 16 -21.93 0.20 23.25
CA VAL A 16 -20.63 -0.44 23.02
C VAL A 16 -20.51 -1.69 23.87
N LYS A 17 -20.65 -2.88 23.28
CA LYS A 17 -19.91 -4.05 23.76
C LYS A 17 -18.44 -3.61 23.82
N ARG A 18 -17.81 -3.61 25.01
CA ARG A 18 -16.42 -3.16 25.21
C ARG A 18 -15.54 -3.74 24.10
N ARG A 19 -14.94 -2.86 23.30
CA ARG A 19 -13.98 -3.22 22.25
C ARG A 19 -12.77 -3.87 22.89
N SER A 20 -12.07 -4.74 22.15
CA SER A 20 -10.82 -5.29 22.68
C SER A 20 -9.75 -4.20 22.70
N LEU A 21 -8.85 -4.25 23.69
CA LEU A 21 -7.67 -3.37 23.73
C LEU A 21 -6.87 -3.49 22.42
N LEU A 22 -6.72 -4.71 21.91
CA LEU A 22 -6.04 -4.99 20.65
C LEU A 22 -6.71 -4.31 19.44
N GLY A 23 -8.04 -4.35 19.35
CA GLY A 23 -8.78 -3.65 18.30
C GLY A 23 -8.58 -2.14 18.37
N LEU A 24 -8.57 -1.56 19.58
CA LEU A 24 -8.29 -0.13 19.78
C LEU A 24 -6.87 0.24 19.35
N LEU A 25 -5.85 -0.52 19.79
CA LEU A 25 -4.46 -0.32 19.40
C LEU A 25 -4.27 -0.42 17.89
N ALA A 26 -4.91 -1.40 17.26
CA ALA A 26 -4.84 -1.58 15.83
C ALA A 26 -5.47 -0.39 15.08
N GLY A 27 -6.69 0.01 15.46
CA GLY A 27 -7.36 1.15 14.82
C GLY A 27 -6.62 2.48 15.00
N LEU A 28 -6.08 2.75 16.19
CA LEU A 28 -5.28 3.95 16.45
C LEU A 28 -3.96 3.95 15.65
N GLY A 29 -3.31 2.80 15.54
CA GLY A 29 -2.09 2.68 14.75
C GLY A 29 -2.29 3.04 13.28
N PHE A 30 -3.38 2.58 12.66
CA PHE A 30 -3.72 2.96 11.27
C PHE A 30 -4.09 4.44 11.11
N ILE A 31 -4.60 5.12 12.15
CA ILE A 31 -4.82 6.58 12.11
C ILE A 31 -3.49 7.32 12.13
N ILE A 32 -2.55 6.87 12.98
CA ILE A 32 -1.27 7.54 13.23
C ILE A 32 -0.28 7.29 12.09
N LEU A 33 -0.29 6.08 11.51
CA LEU A 33 0.66 5.59 10.50
C LEU A 33 1.06 6.59 9.40
N PRO A 34 0.13 7.24 8.65
CA PRO A 34 0.53 8.14 7.59
C PRO A 34 1.33 9.34 8.13
N PHE A 35 1.04 9.81 9.34
CA PHE A 35 1.64 11.00 9.95
C PHE A 35 2.98 10.76 10.65
N VAL A 36 3.52 9.54 10.60
CA VAL A 36 4.82 9.25 11.20
C VAL A 36 5.94 9.62 10.24
N PHE A 37 6.68 10.66 10.59
CA PHE A 37 7.90 11.10 9.92
C PHE A 37 8.77 11.89 10.92
N TRP A 38 10.08 12.00 10.66
CA TRP A 38 11.04 12.72 11.49
C TRP A 38 11.81 13.75 10.67
N PRO A 39 11.41 15.04 10.68
CA PRO A 39 12.00 16.07 9.83
C PRO A 39 13.52 16.29 9.97
N LYS A 40 14.10 15.96 11.13
CA LYS A 40 15.52 16.15 11.43
C LYS A 40 16.38 14.90 11.12
N ALA A 41 15.77 13.77 10.79
CA ALA A 41 16.52 12.57 10.41
C ALA A 41 17.07 12.72 8.99
N GLN A 42 18.19 12.03 8.70
CA GLN A 42 18.77 12.00 7.36
C GLN A 42 17.79 11.45 6.31
N ILE A 43 16.98 10.46 6.71
CA ILE A 43 15.94 9.86 5.88
C ILE A 43 14.61 10.07 6.61
N PRO A 44 13.94 11.20 6.37
CA PRO A 44 12.93 11.71 7.30
C PRO A 44 11.57 11.02 7.20
N TYR A 45 11.29 10.28 6.12
CA TYR A 45 9.94 9.79 5.82
C TYR A 45 9.78 8.29 6.08
N GLU A 46 10.36 7.43 5.24
CA GLU A 46 10.03 6.00 5.25
C GLU A 46 10.62 5.27 6.47
N ILE A 47 11.85 5.61 6.88
CA ILE A 47 12.53 4.95 8.01
C ILE A 47 11.80 5.15 9.35
N PRO A 48 11.45 6.38 9.78
CA PRO A 48 10.65 6.56 10.99
C PRO A 48 9.31 5.81 10.95
N ARG A 49 8.71 5.71 9.76
CA ARG A 49 7.47 4.95 9.58
C ARG A 49 7.71 3.46 9.82
N VAL A 50 8.77 2.86 9.26
CA VAL A 50 9.12 1.45 9.53
C VAL A 50 9.36 1.19 11.02
N TRP A 51 10.08 2.07 11.71
CA TRP A 51 10.29 1.93 13.16
C TRP A 51 8.98 1.96 13.96
N PHE A 52 8.08 2.88 13.61
CA PHE A 52 6.75 2.90 14.21
C PHE A 52 5.99 1.61 13.94
N VAL A 53 6.04 1.09 12.71
CA VAL A 53 5.36 -0.15 12.33
C VAL A 53 5.87 -1.34 13.14
N ILE A 54 7.19 -1.50 13.27
CA ILE A 54 7.82 -2.55 14.08
C ILE A 54 7.35 -2.44 15.54
N GLY A 55 7.56 -1.28 16.18
CA GLY A 55 7.19 -1.11 17.59
C GLY A 55 5.69 -1.22 17.85
N TRP A 56 4.85 -0.77 16.91
CA TRP A 56 3.40 -0.92 17.00
C TRP A 56 2.97 -2.39 16.91
N ILE A 57 3.58 -3.17 16.01
CA ILE A 57 3.31 -4.60 15.88
C ILE A 57 3.81 -5.36 17.12
N ASP A 58 4.95 -5.00 17.70
CA ASP A 58 5.46 -5.60 18.94
C ASP A 58 4.48 -5.43 20.11
N ILE A 59 3.97 -4.20 20.28
CA ILE A 59 2.95 -3.92 21.31
C ILE A 59 1.70 -4.76 21.06
N MET A 60 1.25 -4.86 19.80
CA MET A 60 0.09 -5.68 19.44
C MET A 60 0.35 -7.17 19.65
N ALA A 61 1.56 -7.67 19.37
CA ALA A 61 1.95 -9.05 19.60
C ALA A 61 1.94 -9.37 21.11
N PHE A 62 2.52 -8.51 21.93
CA PHE A 62 2.51 -8.63 23.39
C PHE A 62 1.08 -8.69 23.97
N VAL A 63 0.20 -7.78 23.52
CA VAL A 63 -1.22 -7.79 23.93
C VAL A 63 -1.95 -9.05 23.42
N SER A 64 -1.59 -9.54 22.24
CA SER A 64 -2.17 -10.77 21.68
C SER A 64 -1.79 -11.99 22.51
N ILE A 65 -0.51 -12.17 22.83
CA ILE A 65 0.02 -13.28 23.63
C ILE A 65 -0.56 -13.25 25.06
N SER A 66 -0.58 -12.10 25.71
CA SER A 66 -1.17 -11.95 27.06
C SER A 66 -2.68 -12.24 27.09
N SER A 67 -3.37 -12.11 25.95
CA SER A 67 -4.78 -12.45 25.81
C SER A 67 -5.05 -13.92 25.40
N PHE A 68 -4.01 -14.70 25.10
CA PHE A 68 -4.11 -16.05 24.54
C PHE A 68 -4.84 -17.04 25.46
N PHE A 69 -4.65 -16.90 26.78
CA PHE A 69 -5.28 -17.78 27.79
C PHE A 69 -6.79 -17.55 27.96
N ARG A 70 -7.39 -16.54 27.31
CA ARG A 70 -8.83 -16.36 27.31
C ARG A 70 -9.43 -17.24 26.21
N LEU A 71 -9.89 -18.44 26.60
CA LEU A 71 -10.58 -19.43 25.77
C LEU A 71 -11.44 -18.78 24.68
N ARG A 72 -10.90 -18.72 23.45
CA ARG A 72 -11.67 -18.28 22.29
C ARG A 72 -12.33 -19.48 21.66
N LYS A 73 -13.61 -19.34 21.33
CA LYS A 73 -14.35 -20.32 20.54
C LYS A 73 -13.58 -20.56 19.23
N ALA A 74 -13.25 -21.82 18.94
CA ALA A 74 -12.49 -22.19 17.74
C ALA A 74 -13.17 -21.62 16.49
N GLN A 75 -12.46 -20.74 15.78
CA GLN A 75 -12.87 -20.27 14.46
C GLN A 75 -12.18 -21.12 13.40
N LYS A 76 -12.90 -21.47 12.33
CA LYS A 76 -12.27 -22.13 11.18
C LYS A 76 -11.30 -21.15 10.53
N ILE A 77 -10.02 -21.54 10.53
CA ILE A 77 -8.92 -20.80 9.91
C ILE A 77 -8.46 -21.54 8.66
N ASP A 78 -8.06 -20.78 7.64
CA ASP A 78 -7.46 -21.34 6.44
C ASP A 78 -5.98 -21.69 6.67
N ALA A 79 -5.73 -22.93 7.12
CA ALA A 79 -4.39 -23.43 7.37
C ALA A 79 -3.51 -23.40 6.11
N THR A 80 -4.08 -23.55 4.92
CA THR A 80 -3.32 -23.50 3.66
C THR A 80 -2.66 -22.14 3.46
N LEU A 81 -3.41 -21.04 3.63
CA LEU A 81 -2.85 -19.69 3.49
C LEU A 81 -1.76 -19.43 4.54
N ILE A 82 -1.96 -19.89 5.78
CA ILE A 82 -0.96 -19.79 6.85
C ILE A 82 0.34 -20.50 6.46
N LEU A 83 0.24 -21.76 6.00
CA LEU A 83 1.40 -22.56 5.62
C LEU A 83 2.15 -21.95 4.44
N ILE A 84 1.44 -21.42 3.44
CA ILE A 84 2.08 -20.76 2.28
C ILE A 84 2.79 -19.47 2.70
N VAL A 85 2.21 -18.67 3.61
CA VAL A 85 2.86 -17.45 4.13
C VAL A 85 4.13 -17.79 4.90
N LEU A 86 4.10 -18.81 5.77
CA LEU A 86 5.28 -19.27 6.50
C LEU A 86 6.33 -19.84 5.54
N PHE A 87 5.91 -20.62 4.54
CA PHE A 87 6.80 -21.17 3.54
C PHE A 87 7.50 -20.08 2.72
N PHE A 88 6.76 -19.03 2.33
CA PHE A 88 7.36 -17.86 1.68
C PHE A 88 8.41 -17.17 2.55
N PHE A 89 8.15 -16.99 3.85
CA PHE A 89 9.13 -16.41 4.77
C PHE A 89 10.39 -17.27 4.88
N VAL A 90 10.21 -18.59 4.97
CA VAL A 90 11.32 -19.54 4.98
C VAL A 90 12.14 -19.45 3.69
N LEU A 91 11.49 -19.38 2.52
CA LEU A 91 12.17 -19.18 1.24
C LEU A 91 12.93 -17.86 1.17
N ALA A 92 12.33 -16.76 1.66
CA ALA A 92 13.00 -15.47 1.74
C ALA A 92 14.24 -15.54 2.65
N ALA A 93 14.14 -16.21 3.81
CA ALA A 93 15.25 -16.41 4.72
C ALA A 93 16.37 -17.27 4.10
N PHE A 94 16.04 -18.38 3.45
CA PHE A 94 17.04 -19.20 2.74
C PHE A 94 17.70 -18.46 1.59
N SER A 95 16.91 -17.71 0.83
CA SER A 95 17.40 -16.83 -0.22
C SER A 95 18.40 -15.81 0.33
N SER A 96 18.10 -15.17 1.47
CA SER A 96 18.98 -14.23 2.14
C SER A 96 20.28 -14.86 2.65
N LEU A 97 20.22 -16.07 3.21
CA LEU A 97 21.40 -16.79 3.69
C LEU A 97 22.38 -17.13 2.55
N LEU A 98 21.86 -17.39 1.35
CA LEU A 98 22.63 -17.76 0.16
C LEU A 98 22.78 -16.59 -0.83
N GLY A 99 22.30 -15.41 -0.44
CA GLY A 99 22.23 -14.20 -1.25
C GLY A 99 23.55 -13.43 -1.30
N ALA A 100 23.52 -12.24 -1.89
CA ALA A 100 24.70 -11.38 -2.01
C ALA A 100 25.17 -10.81 -0.67
N ASP A 101 24.23 -10.33 0.15
CA ASP A 101 24.53 -9.69 1.43
C ASP A 101 23.48 -10.07 2.48
N LEU A 102 23.90 -10.84 3.48
CA LEU A 102 23.02 -11.29 4.56
C LEU A 102 22.64 -10.16 5.51
N ILE A 103 23.57 -9.24 5.82
CA ILE A 103 23.31 -8.15 6.77
C ILE A 103 22.29 -7.18 6.18
N LYS A 104 22.45 -6.83 4.90
CA LYS A 104 21.44 -6.08 4.16
C LYS A 104 20.14 -6.84 4.06
N SER A 105 20.15 -8.15 3.80
CA SER A 105 18.93 -8.96 3.81
C SER A 105 18.18 -8.92 5.14
N LEU A 106 18.88 -8.91 6.28
CA LEU A 106 18.27 -8.89 7.60
C LEU A 106 17.59 -7.55 7.89
N TRP A 107 18.29 -6.44 7.66
CA TRP A 107 17.83 -5.10 8.06
C TRP A 107 17.14 -4.31 6.94
N GLY A 108 17.44 -4.64 5.70
CA GLY A 108 17.01 -3.93 4.50
C GLY A 108 17.96 -2.81 4.11
N ASN A 109 17.55 -2.07 3.09
CA ASN A 109 18.33 -0.92 2.63
C ASN A 109 18.18 0.29 3.58
N LEU A 110 19.20 1.15 3.63
CA LEU A 110 19.24 2.37 4.45
C LEU A 110 18.06 3.32 4.21
N TYR A 111 17.48 3.32 3.01
CA TYR A 111 16.34 4.18 2.66
C TYR A 111 14.96 3.62 3.05
N ARG A 112 14.86 2.32 3.36
CA ARG A 112 13.57 1.63 3.47
C ARG A 112 13.43 0.69 4.67
N LEU A 113 14.53 0.16 5.21
CA LEU A 113 14.55 -0.89 6.24
C LEU A 113 13.57 -2.04 5.93
N ASP A 114 13.60 -2.53 4.71
CA ASP A 114 12.69 -3.52 4.13
C ASP A 114 13.22 -4.96 4.19
N GLY A 115 14.12 -5.24 5.14
CA GLY A 115 14.72 -6.55 5.33
C GLY A 115 13.78 -7.60 5.92
N LEU A 116 14.34 -8.77 6.22
CA LEU A 116 13.63 -9.90 6.83
C LEU A 116 13.01 -9.55 8.19
N VAL A 117 13.62 -8.63 8.96
CA VAL A 117 13.04 -8.14 10.21
C VAL A 117 11.67 -7.50 9.93
N THR A 118 11.61 -6.59 8.95
CA THR A 118 10.36 -5.90 8.60
C THR A 118 9.35 -6.86 7.99
N LEU A 119 9.76 -7.76 7.08
CA LEU A 119 8.90 -8.82 6.55
C LEU A 119 8.31 -9.70 7.66
N GLY A 120 9.14 -10.07 8.65
CA GLY A 120 8.72 -10.85 9.81
C GLY A 120 7.64 -10.17 10.64
N HIS A 121 7.76 -8.86 10.87
CA HIS A 121 6.73 -8.08 11.58
C HIS A 121 5.44 -7.97 10.77
N LEU A 122 5.53 -7.76 9.45
CA LEU A 122 4.36 -7.74 8.57
C LEU A 122 3.62 -9.08 8.56
N ILE A 123 4.35 -10.20 8.59
CA ILE A 123 3.77 -11.55 8.76
C ILE A 123 3.17 -11.71 10.16
N ALA A 124 3.81 -11.18 11.21
CA ALA A 124 3.24 -11.16 12.55
C ALA A 124 1.91 -10.39 12.59
N LEU A 125 1.79 -9.26 11.89
CA LEU A 125 0.52 -8.55 11.72
C LEU A 125 -0.54 -9.43 11.06
N PHE A 126 -0.20 -10.17 9.99
CA PHE A 126 -1.09 -11.12 9.35
C PHE A 126 -1.65 -12.15 10.35
N PHE A 127 -0.80 -12.70 11.23
CA PHE A 127 -1.24 -13.61 12.30
C PHE A 127 -2.09 -12.91 13.36
N ILE A 128 -1.70 -11.71 13.81
CA ILE A 128 -2.46 -10.93 14.80
C ILE A 128 -3.88 -10.68 14.28
N VAL A 129 -4.01 -10.21 13.04
CA VAL A 129 -5.30 -9.96 12.39
C VAL A 129 -6.08 -11.27 12.21
N GLY A 130 -5.41 -12.29 11.68
CA GLY A 130 -6.01 -13.58 11.33
C GLY A 130 -6.41 -14.47 12.50
N LEU A 131 -5.85 -14.27 13.69
CA LEU A 131 -6.14 -15.08 14.88
C LEU A 131 -6.83 -14.25 15.97
N TYR A 132 -6.36 -13.02 16.23
CA TYR A 132 -6.73 -12.25 17.42
C TYR A 132 -7.73 -11.12 17.17
N ILE A 133 -7.88 -10.59 15.96
CA ILE A 133 -8.87 -9.54 15.67
C ILE A 133 -10.25 -10.15 15.40
N ASN A 134 -11.31 -9.59 16.01
CA ASN A 134 -12.71 -10.04 15.82
C ASN A 134 -13.48 -9.13 14.84
N LYS A 135 -14.72 -9.52 14.47
CA LYS A 135 -15.57 -8.76 13.53
C LYS A 135 -15.83 -7.30 13.95
N LEU A 136 -15.96 -7.02 15.25
CA LEU A 136 -16.19 -5.65 15.75
C LEU A 136 -14.92 -4.81 15.65
N ASP A 137 -13.78 -5.41 16.00
CA ASP A 137 -12.47 -4.76 15.93
C ASP A 137 -12.08 -4.43 14.47
N ILE A 138 -12.38 -5.33 13.51
CA ILE A 138 -12.18 -5.07 12.07
C ILE A 138 -12.87 -3.77 11.62
N LYS A 139 -14.10 -3.50 12.08
CA LYS A 139 -14.80 -2.27 11.70
C LYS A 139 -14.12 -1.03 12.25
N PHE A 140 -13.51 -1.12 13.43
CA PHE A 140 -12.76 -0.02 14.02
C PHE A 140 -11.41 0.18 13.33
N ILE A 141 -10.73 -0.90 12.94
CA ILE A 141 -9.52 -0.83 12.12
C ILE A 141 -9.83 -0.18 10.76
N ALA A 142 -10.92 -0.59 10.10
CA ALA A 142 -11.38 0.03 8.87
C ALA A 142 -11.66 1.53 9.06
N LEU A 143 -12.22 1.93 10.21
CA LEU A 143 -12.42 3.34 10.55
C LEU A 143 -11.08 4.06 10.71
N GLY A 144 -10.10 3.42 11.33
CA GLY A 144 -8.76 3.96 11.47
C GLY A 144 -8.07 4.20 10.12
N ILE A 145 -8.14 3.21 9.22
CA ILE A 145 -7.64 3.32 7.85
C ILE A 145 -8.31 4.49 7.11
N PHE A 146 -9.65 4.57 7.18
CA PHE A 146 -10.42 5.66 6.57
C PHE A 146 -10.02 7.03 7.13
N LEU A 147 -9.94 7.17 8.45
CA LEU A 147 -9.60 8.45 9.08
C LEU A 147 -8.16 8.85 8.76
N GLY A 148 -7.21 7.91 8.82
CA GLY A 148 -5.82 8.15 8.44
C GLY A 148 -5.71 8.63 6.98
N SER A 149 -6.35 7.94 6.04
CA SER A 149 -6.32 8.32 4.62
C SER A 149 -7.03 9.64 4.33
N PHE A 150 -8.18 9.89 4.97
CA PHE A 150 -8.93 11.14 4.80
C PHE A 150 -8.18 12.35 5.34
N LEU A 151 -7.61 12.25 6.55
CA LEU A 151 -6.84 13.33 7.15
C LEU A 151 -5.55 13.60 6.35
N GLU A 152 -4.88 12.56 5.87
CA GLU A 152 -3.69 12.72 5.02
C GLU A 152 -4.05 13.37 3.67
N SER A 153 -5.24 13.06 3.13
CA SER A 153 -5.74 13.72 1.93
C SER A 153 -5.99 15.21 2.14
N ILE A 154 -6.58 15.61 3.28
CA ILE A 154 -6.75 17.02 3.65
C ILE A 154 -5.39 17.71 3.75
N LEU A 155 -4.42 17.10 4.44
CA LEU A 155 -3.08 17.64 4.57
C LEU A 155 -2.41 17.81 3.21
N THR A 156 -2.54 16.83 2.32
CA THR A 156 -2.03 16.89 0.94
C THR A 156 -2.62 18.07 0.18
N LEU A 157 -3.94 18.28 0.23
CA LEU A 157 -4.61 19.42 -0.40
C LEU A 157 -4.09 20.75 0.16
N TYR A 158 -3.95 20.85 1.48
CA TYR A 158 -3.45 22.04 2.14
C TYR A 158 -2.01 22.37 1.73
N LEU A 159 -1.11 21.38 1.71
CA LEU A 159 0.29 21.59 1.32
C LEU A 159 0.42 21.96 -0.16
N ASN A 160 -0.36 21.34 -1.04
CA ASN A 160 -0.41 21.72 -2.46
C ASN A 160 -0.97 23.14 -2.66
N PHE A 161 -1.98 23.53 -1.89
CA PHE A 161 -2.50 24.91 -1.91
C PHE A 161 -1.42 25.92 -1.47
N ARG A 162 -0.69 25.63 -0.40
CA ARG A 162 0.44 26.47 0.04
C ARG A 162 1.53 26.57 -1.02
N PHE A 163 1.86 25.45 -1.67
CA PHE A 163 2.92 25.40 -2.67
C PHE A 163 2.54 26.16 -3.96
N TYR A 164 1.41 25.80 -4.58
CA TYR A 164 1.04 26.32 -5.90
C TYR A 164 0.30 27.66 -5.87
N ILE A 165 -0.52 27.91 -4.84
CA ILE A 165 -1.39 29.10 -4.80
C ILE A 165 -0.76 30.21 -3.94
N LEU A 166 -0.21 29.86 -2.77
CA LEU A 166 0.45 30.83 -1.91
C LEU A 166 1.94 31.04 -2.26
N GLY A 167 2.48 30.29 -3.21
CA GLY A 167 3.86 30.44 -3.67
C GLY A 167 4.94 30.03 -2.66
N HIS A 168 4.62 29.17 -1.68
CA HIS A 168 5.61 28.68 -0.71
C HIS A 168 6.51 27.61 -1.31
N GLN A 169 7.44 28.02 -2.19
CA GLN A 169 8.35 27.12 -2.90
C GLN A 169 9.40 26.44 -2.00
N SER A 170 9.57 26.89 -0.76
CA SER A 170 10.47 26.28 0.24
C SER A 170 9.94 24.98 0.84
N LEU A 171 8.70 24.59 0.55
CA LEU A 171 8.17 23.30 0.98
C LEU A 171 8.93 22.15 0.31
N LEU A 172 9.26 21.12 1.09
CA LEU A 172 9.88 19.90 0.57
C LEU A 172 9.00 19.28 -0.51
N ASN A 173 9.58 19.06 -1.68
CA ASN A 173 8.90 18.60 -2.88
C ASN A 173 9.83 17.71 -3.72
N PHE A 174 9.21 16.88 -4.55
CA PHE A 174 9.89 16.02 -5.51
C PHE A 174 9.70 16.64 -6.90
N GLN A 175 10.62 17.50 -7.31
CA GLN A 175 10.58 18.22 -8.60
C GLN A 175 9.26 18.97 -8.83
N GLY A 176 8.84 19.75 -7.84
CA GLY A 176 7.61 20.53 -7.89
C GLY A 176 6.34 19.76 -7.52
N VAL A 177 6.45 18.51 -7.06
CA VAL A 177 5.31 17.68 -6.62
C VAL A 177 5.39 17.41 -5.12
N ILE A 178 4.28 17.62 -4.40
CA ILE A 178 4.23 17.45 -2.95
C ILE A 178 3.84 16.02 -2.57
N GLY A 179 4.75 15.31 -1.90
CA GLY A 179 4.51 13.97 -1.34
C GLY A 179 3.93 13.96 0.07
N SER A 180 3.64 15.13 0.65
CA SER A 180 3.11 15.28 2.02
C SER A 180 4.00 14.56 3.06
N THR A 181 3.41 13.88 4.06
CA THR A 181 4.13 13.13 5.10
C THR A 181 4.80 11.85 4.57
N PHE A 182 4.54 11.47 3.33
CA PHE A 182 5.23 10.37 2.67
C PHE A 182 6.55 10.80 2.02
N GLY A 183 6.75 12.10 1.80
CA GLY A 183 7.90 12.66 1.09
C GLY A 183 7.87 12.36 -0.41
N GLN A 184 7.70 11.10 -0.78
CA GLN A 184 7.61 10.63 -2.16
C GLN A 184 6.16 10.57 -2.65
N PRO A 185 5.74 11.34 -3.67
CA PRO A 185 4.36 11.34 -4.16
C PRO A 185 3.84 9.98 -4.62
N VAL A 186 4.71 9.12 -5.14
CA VAL A 186 4.33 7.76 -5.57
C VAL A 186 3.94 6.87 -4.39
N PHE A 187 4.62 7.00 -3.24
CA PHE A 187 4.24 6.26 -2.03
C PHE A 187 2.90 6.75 -1.48
N LEU A 188 2.70 8.07 -1.48
CA LEU A 188 1.40 8.66 -1.10
C LEU A 188 0.28 8.17 -2.03
N ALA A 189 0.53 8.11 -3.34
CA ALA A 189 -0.44 7.64 -4.33
C ALA A 189 -0.87 6.20 -4.04
N GLY A 190 0.09 5.30 -3.83
CA GLY A 190 -0.16 3.90 -3.46
C GLY A 190 -1.02 3.78 -2.21
N TYR A 191 -0.60 4.45 -1.13
CA TYR A 191 -1.35 4.45 0.13
C TYR A 191 -2.79 4.98 -0.02
N LEU A 192 -2.99 6.13 -0.67
CA LEU A 192 -4.32 6.70 -0.87
C LEU A 192 -5.19 5.81 -1.76
N LEU A 193 -4.62 5.15 -2.78
CA LEU A 193 -5.33 4.21 -3.64
C LEU A 193 -5.80 2.97 -2.87
N VAL A 194 -4.90 2.28 -2.17
CA VAL A 194 -5.25 1.02 -1.49
C VAL A 194 -6.21 1.26 -0.32
N THR A 195 -6.23 2.46 0.26
CA THR A 195 -7.14 2.83 1.35
C THR A 195 -8.48 3.42 0.87
N LEU A 196 -8.59 3.85 -0.39
CA LEU A 196 -9.81 4.43 -0.98
C LEU A 196 -11.07 3.55 -0.81
N PRO A 197 -11.00 2.20 -0.95
CA PRO A 197 -12.15 1.33 -0.72
C PRO A 197 -12.73 1.41 0.69
N PHE A 198 -11.95 1.77 1.71
CA PHE A 198 -12.45 1.88 3.09
C PHE A 198 -13.37 3.09 3.28
N THR A 199 -13.13 4.20 2.57
CA THR A 199 -14.08 5.33 2.48
C THR A 199 -15.43 4.87 1.91
N LEU A 200 -15.37 4.06 0.85
CA LEU A 200 -16.55 3.50 0.19
C LEU A 200 -17.32 2.53 1.10
N TYR A 201 -16.63 1.72 1.91
CA TYR A 201 -17.26 0.85 2.89
C TYR A 201 -18.18 1.62 3.84
N PHE A 202 -17.71 2.74 4.39
CA PHE A 202 -18.53 3.56 5.29
C PHE A 202 -19.68 4.25 4.57
N PHE A 203 -19.48 4.63 3.30
CA PHE A 203 -20.54 5.22 2.48
C PHE A 203 -21.75 4.28 2.34
N TYR A 204 -21.50 2.99 2.08
CA TYR A 204 -22.56 1.98 1.99
C TYR A 204 -23.08 1.51 3.35
N SER A 205 -22.26 1.61 4.40
CA SER A 205 -22.65 1.18 5.74
C SER A 205 -23.55 2.17 6.49
N THR A 206 -23.69 3.41 6.02
CA THR A 206 -24.46 4.46 6.72
C THR A 206 -25.85 4.70 6.13
N SER A 207 -26.84 4.84 7.01
CA SER A 207 -28.20 5.29 6.68
C SER A 207 -28.37 6.81 6.80
N SER A 208 -27.44 7.52 7.44
CA SER A 208 -27.54 8.97 7.66
C SER A 208 -27.22 9.75 6.39
N LYS A 209 -28.14 10.60 5.94
CA LYS A 209 -27.93 11.50 4.79
C LYS A 209 -26.74 12.43 5.01
N LYS A 210 -26.59 12.99 6.21
CA LYS A 210 -25.45 13.87 6.55
C LYS A 210 -24.12 13.12 6.49
N ALA A 211 -24.07 11.91 7.07
CA ALA A 211 -22.89 11.05 7.01
C ALA A 211 -22.52 10.72 5.56
N ARG A 212 -23.53 10.43 4.73
CA ARG A 212 -23.33 10.12 3.32
C ARG A 212 -22.75 11.30 2.54
N ILE A 213 -23.22 12.52 2.79
CA ILE A 213 -22.66 13.74 2.18
C ILE A 213 -21.20 13.91 2.61
N PHE A 214 -20.89 13.77 3.90
CA PHE A 214 -19.52 13.83 4.40
C PHE A 214 -18.61 12.80 3.73
N LEU A 215 -19.08 11.56 3.54
CA LEU A 215 -18.29 10.49 2.91
C LEU A 215 -18.11 10.71 1.40
N ILE A 216 -19.06 11.36 0.72
CA ILE A 216 -18.87 11.82 -0.67
C ILE A 216 -17.76 12.87 -0.71
N ILE A 217 -17.78 13.85 0.18
CA ILE A 217 -16.74 14.87 0.28
C ILE A 217 -15.38 14.20 0.58
N ALA A 218 -15.33 13.26 1.51
CA ALA A 218 -14.12 12.52 1.84
C ALA A 218 -13.56 11.75 0.64
N LEU A 219 -14.43 11.11 -0.14
CA LEU A 219 -14.04 10.41 -1.37
C LEU A 219 -13.46 11.38 -2.41
N VAL A 220 -14.11 12.53 -2.62
CA VAL A 220 -13.65 13.56 -3.55
C VAL A 220 -12.29 14.12 -3.10
N VAL A 221 -12.12 14.41 -1.81
CA VAL A 221 -10.86 14.89 -1.24
C VAL A 221 -9.74 13.88 -1.42
N GLN A 222 -10.00 12.59 -1.19
CA GLN A 222 -9.01 11.53 -1.36
C GLN A 222 -8.63 11.31 -2.83
N ILE A 223 -9.61 11.38 -3.75
CA ILE A 223 -9.36 11.33 -5.20
C ILE A 223 -8.52 12.54 -5.64
N ALA A 224 -8.87 13.75 -5.20
CA ALA A 224 -8.12 14.96 -5.52
C ALA A 224 -6.68 14.89 -4.99
N ALA A 225 -6.47 14.44 -3.75
CA ALA A 225 -5.15 14.22 -3.17
C ALA A 225 -4.33 13.21 -3.99
N THR A 226 -4.97 12.12 -4.42
CA THR A 226 -4.34 11.10 -5.28
C THR A 226 -3.91 11.69 -6.63
N LEU A 227 -4.74 12.52 -7.26
CA LEU A 227 -4.40 13.19 -8.53
C LEU A 227 -3.26 14.21 -8.37
N LEU A 228 -3.21 14.92 -7.24
CA LEU A 228 -2.14 15.87 -6.91
C LEU A 228 -0.77 15.21 -6.71
N THR A 229 -0.71 13.89 -6.53
CA THR A 229 0.57 13.15 -6.53
C THR A 229 1.22 13.11 -7.91
N ARG A 230 0.49 13.47 -8.97
CA ARG A 230 0.92 13.41 -10.38
C ARG A 230 1.53 12.06 -10.79
N SER A 231 1.13 10.98 -10.11
CA SER A 231 1.58 9.61 -10.39
C SER A 231 0.71 8.94 -11.44
N TRP A 232 1.36 8.37 -12.46
CA TRP A 232 0.72 7.50 -13.46
C TRP A 232 -0.01 6.31 -12.83
N GLY A 233 0.62 5.67 -11.84
CA GLY A 233 0.00 4.59 -11.08
C GLY A 233 -1.20 5.09 -10.28
N GLY A 234 -1.14 6.32 -9.76
CA GLY A 234 -2.26 7.04 -9.14
C GLY A 234 -3.48 7.15 -10.06
N VAL A 235 -3.30 7.75 -11.24
CA VAL A 235 -4.40 7.99 -12.19
C VAL A 235 -4.97 6.68 -12.74
N LEU A 236 -4.13 5.76 -13.20
CA LEU A 236 -4.58 4.47 -13.72
C LEU A 236 -5.23 3.61 -12.63
N GLY A 237 -4.73 3.70 -11.39
CA GLY A 237 -5.31 3.04 -10.23
C GLY A 237 -6.71 3.57 -9.90
N LEU A 238 -6.95 4.88 -10.03
CA LEU A 238 -8.29 5.46 -9.88
C LEU A 238 -9.25 4.98 -10.98
N ILE A 239 -8.80 4.91 -12.23
CA ILE A 239 -9.60 4.35 -13.34
C ILE A 239 -9.98 2.90 -13.03
N LEU A 240 -9.00 2.09 -12.62
CA LEU A 240 -9.22 0.70 -12.22
C LEU A 240 -10.19 0.60 -11.04
N PHE A 241 -10.05 1.45 -10.02
CA PHE A 241 -10.97 1.53 -8.88
C PHE A 241 -12.41 1.75 -9.34
N PHE A 242 -12.66 2.72 -10.24
CA PHE A 242 -14.02 3.00 -10.72
C PHE A 242 -14.59 1.85 -11.56
N ILE A 243 -13.78 1.20 -12.40
CA ILE A 243 -14.19 0.01 -13.17
C ILE A 243 -14.57 -1.14 -12.23
N LEU A 244 -13.74 -1.44 -11.24
CA LEU A 244 -13.99 -2.54 -10.31
C LEU A 244 -15.14 -2.23 -9.35
N TRP A 245 -15.25 -0.99 -8.88
CA TRP A 245 -16.40 -0.53 -8.11
C TRP A 245 -17.70 -0.70 -8.89
N ALA A 246 -17.68 -0.35 -10.18
CA ALA A 246 -18.79 -0.54 -11.11
C ALA A 246 -19.23 -2.01 -11.20
N GLY A 247 -18.27 -2.92 -11.42
CA GLY A 247 -18.55 -4.33 -11.66
C GLY A 247 -18.91 -5.12 -10.39
N LEU A 248 -18.29 -4.80 -9.25
CA LEU A 248 -18.38 -5.63 -8.03
C LEU A 248 -19.45 -5.16 -7.05
N ILE A 249 -19.73 -3.85 -7.02
CA ILE A 249 -20.50 -3.20 -5.94
C ILE A 249 -21.70 -2.43 -6.50
N ALA A 250 -21.48 -1.60 -7.52
CA ALA A 250 -22.51 -0.80 -8.14
C ALA A 250 -23.56 -1.67 -8.87
N LYS A 251 -24.85 -1.44 -8.59
CA LYS A 251 -25.96 -2.09 -9.31
C LYS A 251 -26.90 -1.01 -9.82
N LYS A 252 -26.70 -0.47 -11.03
CA LYS A 252 -27.66 0.33 -11.84
C LYS A 252 -27.03 0.96 -13.10
N ALA A 253 -27.80 1.03 -14.19
CA ALA A 253 -27.38 1.67 -15.45
C ALA A 253 -27.09 3.18 -15.36
N LYS A 254 -27.76 3.93 -14.46
CA LYS A 254 -27.46 5.36 -14.22
C LYS A 254 -26.07 5.58 -13.63
N LEU A 255 -25.54 4.58 -12.91
CA LEU A 255 -24.22 4.65 -12.27
C LEU A 255 -23.10 4.49 -13.30
N LEU A 256 -23.32 3.68 -14.34
CA LEU A 256 -22.38 3.54 -15.46
C LEU A 256 -22.12 4.86 -16.19
N LYS A 257 -23.14 5.73 -16.32
CA LYS A 257 -22.97 7.08 -16.89
C LYS A 257 -22.09 7.99 -16.03
N VAL A 258 -22.20 7.89 -14.71
CA VAL A 258 -21.34 8.65 -13.78
C VAL A 258 -19.91 8.12 -13.83
N ILE A 259 -19.75 6.79 -13.85
CA ILE A 259 -18.44 6.14 -13.98
C ILE A 259 -17.77 6.53 -15.29
N SER A 260 -18.48 6.52 -16.42
CA SER A 260 -17.91 6.91 -17.71
C SER A 260 -17.45 8.37 -17.71
N LEU A 261 -18.20 9.27 -17.06
CA LEU A 261 -17.81 10.68 -16.92
C LEU A 261 -16.57 10.85 -16.03
N VAL A 262 -16.50 10.11 -14.91
CA VAL A 262 -15.33 10.13 -14.03
C VAL A 262 -14.12 9.56 -14.75
N ILE A 263 -14.25 8.43 -15.45
CA ILE A 263 -13.16 7.85 -16.26
C ILE A 263 -12.73 8.83 -17.34
N PHE A 264 -13.66 9.47 -18.04
CA PHE A 264 -13.34 10.50 -19.03
C PHE A 264 -12.54 11.66 -18.42
N PHE A 265 -12.96 12.15 -17.26
CA PHE A 265 -12.22 13.20 -16.54
C PHE A 265 -10.83 12.74 -16.10
N LEU A 266 -10.70 11.52 -15.56
CA LEU A 266 -9.41 10.94 -15.20
C LEU A 266 -8.50 10.77 -16.41
N LEU A 267 -9.05 10.38 -17.56
CA LEU A 267 -8.33 10.32 -18.83
C LEU A 267 -7.90 11.72 -19.29
N ALA A 268 -8.73 12.74 -19.12
CA ALA A 268 -8.35 14.12 -19.41
C ALA A 268 -7.20 14.59 -18.50
N CYS A 269 -7.26 14.29 -17.19
CA CYS A 269 -6.15 14.54 -16.27
C CYS A 269 -4.89 13.77 -16.67
N LEU A 270 -5.03 12.51 -17.10
CA LEU A 270 -3.92 11.69 -17.59
C LEU A 270 -3.27 12.35 -18.82
N LEU A 271 -4.07 12.79 -19.78
CA LEU A 271 -3.60 13.48 -20.97
C LEU A 271 -2.91 14.81 -20.65
N TYR A 272 -3.39 15.53 -19.63
CA TYR A 272 -2.72 16.73 -19.13
C TYR A 272 -1.35 16.42 -18.51
N VAL A 273 -1.25 15.40 -17.66
CA VAL A 273 0.03 14.94 -17.08
C VAL A 273 0.99 14.45 -18.17
N ILE A 274 0.47 13.79 -19.22
CA ILE A 274 1.26 13.43 -20.42
C ILE A 274 1.82 14.67 -21.09
N ASN A 275 0.99 15.71 -21.24
CA ASN A 275 1.35 16.90 -21.97
C ASN A 275 2.40 17.75 -21.23
N GLU A 276 2.32 17.88 -19.90
CA GLU A 276 3.43 18.50 -19.14
C GLU A 276 4.74 17.70 -19.29
N ASN A 277 4.65 16.36 -19.31
CA ASN A 277 5.82 15.51 -19.57
C ASN A 277 6.34 15.59 -21.02
N LYS A 278 5.61 16.20 -21.97
CA LYS A 278 6.11 16.37 -23.35
C LYS A 278 7.26 17.37 -23.42
N ALA A 279 7.28 18.41 -22.59
CA ALA A 279 8.43 19.33 -22.53
C ALA A 279 9.73 18.59 -22.14
N LEU A 280 9.64 17.59 -21.25
CA LEU A 280 10.76 16.69 -20.91
C LEU A 280 11.07 15.68 -22.03
N LYS A 281 10.07 15.29 -22.83
CA LYS A 281 10.26 14.42 -24.00
C LYS A 281 10.83 15.15 -25.22
N GLU A 282 10.58 16.45 -25.39
CA GLU A 282 11.17 17.25 -26.49
C GLU A 282 12.69 17.34 -26.30
N VAL A 283 13.17 17.57 -25.07
CA VAL A 283 14.59 17.44 -24.70
C VAL A 283 15.15 16.02 -25.00
N ARG A 284 14.34 14.98 -24.79
CA ARG A 284 14.69 13.57 -25.08
C ARG A 284 14.77 13.26 -26.58
N TYR A 285 13.96 13.93 -27.40
CA TYR A 285 13.90 13.73 -28.85
C TYR A 285 15.03 14.48 -29.57
N GLU A 286 15.41 15.65 -29.04
CA GLU A 286 16.54 16.43 -29.54
C GLU A 286 17.90 15.81 -29.19
N ASN A 287 17.98 14.99 -28.13
CA ASN A 287 19.19 14.27 -27.73
C ASN A 287 18.90 12.77 -27.46
N PRO A 288 18.78 11.93 -28.50
CA PRO A 288 18.51 10.49 -28.38
C PRO A 288 19.62 9.71 -27.66
N THR A 289 20.78 10.33 -27.38
CA THR A 289 21.88 9.80 -26.56
C THR A 289 21.71 10.02 -25.06
N LEU A 290 20.71 10.78 -24.61
CA LEU A 290 20.37 10.93 -23.19
C LEU A 290 19.78 9.63 -22.63
N ILE A 291 20.66 8.72 -22.23
CA ILE A 291 20.28 7.52 -21.50
C ILE A 291 20.03 7.93 -20.06
N ILE A 292 18.76 7.84 -19.64
CA ILE A 292 18.38 8.05 -18.24
C ILE A 292 18.83 6.81 -17.48
N ALA A 293 19.76 7.00 -16.55
CA ALA A 293 20.35 5.92 -15.80
C ALA A 293 19.28 5.10 -15.02
N GLU A 294 18.16 5.72 -14.61
CA GLU A 294 17.02 5.09 -13.93
C GLU A 294 15.86 4.70 -14.88
N ASP A 295 16.12 4.46 -16.17
CA ASP A 295 15.06 4.04 -17.10
C ASP A 295 14.45 2.66 -16.73
N ARG A 296 13.11 2.58 -16.69
CA ARG A 296 12.39 1.36 -16.29
C ARG A 296 12.74 0.14 -17.15
N SER A 297 12.99 0.32 -18.44
CA SER A 297 13.37 -0.80 -19.32
C SER A 297 14.74 -1.36 -18.94
N ARG A 298 15.69 -0.49 -18.57
CA ARG A 298 17.01 -0.88 -18.06
C ARG A 298 16.88 -1.67 -16.77
N ILE A 299 16.07 -1.19 -15.82
CA ILE A 299 15.83 -1.86 -14.53
C ILE A 299 15.29 -3.28 -14.74
N ILE A 300 14.29 -3.43 -15.61
CA ILE A 300 13.67 -4.74 -15.90
C ILE A 300 14.67 -5.66 -16.61
N VAL A 301 15.35 -5.18 -17.65
CA VAL A 301 16.29 -6.01 -18.43
C VAL A 301 17.48 -6.46 -17.58
N LYS A 302 18.07 -5.56 -16.79
CA LYS A 302 19.17 -5.93 -15.88
C LYS A 302 18.67 -6.91 -14.81
N GLY A 303 17.50 -6.69 -14.22
CA GLY A 303 16.90 -7.64 -13.27
C GLY A 303 16.71 -9.04 -13.85
N LEU A 304 16.16 -9.15 -15.06
CA LEU A 304 15.97 -10.43 -15.73
C LEU A 304 17.30 -11.11 -16.10
N LYS A 305 18.32 -10.35 -16.51
CA LYS A 305 19.66 -10.90 -16.74
C LYS A 305 20.31 -11.38 -15.45
N ALA A 306 20.14 -10.66 -14.35
CA ALA A 306 20.63 -11.05 -13.03
C ALA A 306 19.94 -12.33 -12.53
N LEU A 307 18.64 -12.49 -12.80
CA LEU A 307 17.90 -13.71 -12.47
C LEU A 307 18.53 -14.96 -13.12
N ILE A 308 19.03 -14.85 -14.36
CA ILE A 308 19.67 -15.99 -15.06
C ILE A 308 20.89 -16.51 -14.30
N GLN A 309 21.58 -15.63 -13.56
CA GLN A 309 22.75 -16.01 -12.76
C GLN A 309 22.35 -16.80 -11.49
N LYS A 310 21.17 -16.52 -10.90
CA LYS A 310 20.67 -17.16 -9.67
C LYS A 310 19.15 -17.48 -9.76
N PRO A 311 18.71 -18.41 -10.62
CA PRO A 311 17.29 -18.54 -10.96
C PRO A 311 16.43 -19.19 -9.87
N ILE A 312 17.02 -20.01 -9.01
CA ILE A 312 16.27 -20.86 -8.06
C ILE A 312 15.91 -20.09 -6.78
N LEU A 313 16.91 -19.51 -6.11
CA LEU A 313 16.75 -18.81 -4.83
C LEU A 313 17.05 -17.30 -4.92
N GLY A 314 17.44 -16.80 -6.10
CA GLY A 314 17.68 -15.37 -6.31
C GLY A 314 18.91 -14.81 -5.60
N TRP A 315 18.94 -13.49 -5.49
CA TRP A 315 20.05 -12.71 -4.95
C TRP A 315 19.98 -12.43 -3.43
N GLY A 316 18.95 -12.92 -2.76
CA GLY A 316 18.67 -12.61 -1.35
C GLY A 316 17.63 -11.50 -1.22
N TRP A 317 16.77 -11.61 -0.20
CA TRP A 317 15.78 -10.58 0.13
C TRP A 317 16.44 -9.21 0.26
N ALA A 318 15.79 -8.15 -0.25
CA ALA A 318 16.30 -6.77 -0.23
C ALA A 318 17.64 -6.51 -0.98
N ASN A 319 18.15 -7.45 -1.77
CA ASN A 319 19.41 -7.32 -2.54
C ASN A 319 19.17 -7.11 -4.05
N TYR A 320 18.12 -6.37 -4.43
CA TYR A 320 17.85 -6.10 -5.85
C TYR A 320 18.94 -5.22 -6.48
N ASP A 321 19.54 -4.32 -5.70
CA ASP A 321 20.68 -3.50 -6.12
C ASP A 321 21.90 -4.36 -6.47
N TYR A 322 22.26 -5.33 -5.63
CA TYR A 322 23.34 -6.27 -5.94
C TYR A 322 23.05 -7.06 -7.23
N ALA A 323 21.80 -7.49 -7.41
CA ALA A 323 21.38 -8.14 -8.66
C ALA A 323 21.53 -7.18 -9.85
N PHE A 324 21.10 -5.93 -9.71
CA PHE A 324 21.21 -4.92 -10.77
C PHE A 324 22.68 -4.60 -11.12
N GLU A 325 23.56 -4.50 -10.12
CA GLU A 325 24.99 -4.23 -10.30
C GLU A 325 25.75 -5.40 -10.92
N SER A 326 25.30 -6.64 -10.69
CA SER A 326 25.92 -7.86 -11.26
C SER A 326 25.86 -8.00 -12.79
N VAL A 327 25.15 -7.08 -13.46
CA VAL A 327 24.94 -7.12 -14.91
C VAL A 327 25.62 -5.91 -15.53
N ASP A 328 26.56 -6.16 -16.42
CA ASP A 328 27.18 -5.09 -17.21
C ASP A 328 26.14 -4.47 -18.15
N TRP A 329 26.20 -3.14 -18.27
CA TRP A 329 25.38 -2.40 -19.22
C TRP A 329 26.28 -1.88 -20.36
N PRO A 330 25.84 -1.93 -21.63
CA PRO A 330 26.67 -1.51 -22.77
C PRO A 330 27.19 -0.08 -22.67
N VAL A 331 26.52 0.76 -21.87
CA VAL A 331 26.93 2.13 -21.59
C VAL A 331 27.41 2.22 -20.15
N HIS A 332 28.64 2.71 -20.01
CA HIS A 332 29.28 2.97 -18.73
C HIS A 332 28.95 4.40 -18.30
N PHE A 333 28.49 4.55 -17.06
CA PHE A 333 28.27 5.84 -16.44
C PHE A 333 29.40 6.08 -15.44
N GLU A 334 30.02 7.26 -15.45
CA GLU A 334 31.03 7.62 -14.45
C GLU A 334 30.45 7.58 -13.02
N ASN A 335 29.19 8.01 -12.88
CA ASN A 335 28.38 7.86 -11.68
C ASN A 335 27.03 7.29 -12.09
N ASP A 336 26.84 5.99 -11.92
CA ASP A 336 25.56 5.33 -12.21
C ASP A 336 24.53 5.59 -11.10
N VAL A 337 23.24 5.39 -11.41
CA VAL A 337 22.18 5.50 -10.41
C VAL A 337 22.16 4.28 -9.51
N TYR A 338 21.86 4.53 -8.24
CA TYR A 338 21.59 3.47 -7.28
C TYR A 338 20.15 2.97 -7.44
N VAL A 339 20.00 1.73 -7.93
CA VAL A 339 18.68 1.08 -8.16
C VAL A 339 18.45 0.00 -7.11
N ASP A 340 17.73 0.35 -6.05
CA ASP A 340 17.43 -0.59 -4.95
C ASP A 340 16.18 -1.44 -5.16
N LYS A 341 15.41 -1.16 -6.20
CA LYS A 341 14.10 -1.77 -6.45
C LYS A 341 13.82 -2.03 -7.91
N GLY A 342 13.12 -3.13 -8.17
CA GLY A 342 12.74 -3.55 -9.52
C GLY A 342 11.61 -2.75 -10.15
N HIS A 343 11.03 -1.77 -9.43
CA HIS A 343 9.86 -0.99 -9.87
C HIS A 343 8.62 -1.85 -10.24
N SER A 344 8.67 -3.14 -9.94
CA SER A 344 7.61 -4.14 -10.00
C SER A 344 7.89 -5.14 -8.89
N HIS A 345 6.94 -5.29 -7.97
CA HIS A 345 7.12 -6.13 -6.81
C HIS A 345 7.24 -7.63 -7.16
N LEU A 346 6.54 -8.10 -8.20
CA LEU A 346 6.69 -9.49 -8.66
C LEU A 346 8.06 -9.73 -9.30
N LEU A 347 8.57 -8.78 -10.08
CA LEU A 347 9.92 -8.86 -10.62
C LEU A 347 10.95 -8.86 -9.50
N GLU A 348 10.78 -8.00 -8.50
CA GLU A 348 11.68 -7.93 -7.37
C GLU A 348 11.70 -9.23 -6.57
N ILE A 349 10.53 -9.79 -6.25
CA ILE A 349 10.44 -11.10 -5.58
C ILE A 349 11.12 -12.17 -6.44
N LEU A 350 10.87 -12.19 -7.75
CA LEU A 350 11.50 -13.15 -8.65
C LEU A 350 13.04 -13.04 -8.64
N VAL A 351 13.58 -11.83 -8.74
CA VAL A 351 15.04 -11.61 -8.77
C VAL A 351 15.68 -11.89 -7.42
N THR A 352 15.04 -11.47 -6.32
CA THR A 352 15.60 -11.59 -4.98
C THR A 352 15.42 -12.98 -4.40
N THR A 353 14.27 -13.64 -4.60
CA THR A 353 13.94 -14.95 -4.01
C THR A 353 13.88 -16.11 -5.00
N GLY A 354 14.09 -15.83 -6.29
CA GLY A 354 14.08 -16.82 -7.35
C GLY A 354 12.69 -17.36 -7.70
N PHE A 355 12.67 -18.39 -8.54
CA PHE A 355 11.44 -19.01 -9.03
C PHE A 355 10.54 -19.51 -7.89
N PHE A 356 11.09 -20.19 -6.89
CA PHE A 356 10.28 -20.75 -5.80
C PHE A 356 9.65 -19.67 -4.92
N GLY A 357 10.36 -18.59 -4.65
CA GLY A 357 9.82 -17.46 -3.89
C GLY A 357 8.70 -16.76 -4.64
N LEU A 358 8.85 -16.53 -5.95
CA LEU A 358 7.76 -16.00 -6.78
C LEU A 358 6.52 -16.91 -6.77
N VAL A 359 6.70 -18.21 -7.00
CA VAL A 359 5.58 -19.17 -7.01
C VAL A 359 4.86 -19.18 -5.66
N SER A 360 5.60 -19.19 -4.56
CA SER A 360 5.01 -19.12 -3.22
C SER A 360 4.22 -17.82 -3.03
N TYR A 361 4.76 -16.67 -3.46
CA TYR A 361 4.05 -15.40 -3.37
C TYR A 361 2.77 -15.36 -4.24
N LEU A 362 2.80 -15.91 -5.45
CA LEU A 362 1.62 -16.04 -6.31
C LEU A 362 0.54 -16.93 -5.69
N PHE A 363 0.93 -17.97 -4.94
CA PHE A 363 -0.01 -18.78 -4.18
C PHE A 363 -0.63 -18.02 -3.00
N ILE A 364 0.12 -17.15 -2.31
CA ILE A 364 -0.43 -16.24 -1.29
C ILE A 364 -1.53 -15.37 -1.92
N LEU A 365 -1.23 -14.73 -3.05
CA LEU A 365 -2.19 -13.88 -3.76
C LEU A 365 -3.42 -14.68 -4.18
N SER A 366 -3.23 -15.81 -4.86
CA SER A 366 -4.31 -16.64 -5.38
C SER A 366 -5.22 -17.17 -4.28
N ARG A 367 -4.64 -17.61 -3.15
CA ARG A 367 -5.43 -18.09 -2.02
C ARG A 367 -6.15 -16.95 -1.28
N GLY A 368 -5.49 -15.80 -1.10
CA GLY A 368 -6.12 -14.59 -0.56
C GLY A 368 -7.31 -14.13 -1.40
N PHE A 369 -7.15 -14.07 -2.72
CA PHE A 369 -8.25 -13.79 -3.67
C PHE A 369 -9.37 -14.82 -3.54
N ALA A 370 -9.05 -16.12 -3.59
CA ALA A 370 -10.05 -17.19 -3.48
C ALA A 370 -10.86 -17.08 -2.17
N ASN A 371 -10.21 -16.76 -1.05
CA ASN A 371 -10.87 -16.58 0.23
C ASN A 371 -11.80 -15.38 0.25
N LEU A 372 -11.42 -14.27 -0.38
CA LEU A 372 -12.26 -13.07 -0.48
C LEU A 372 -13.44 -13.26 -1.45
N PHE A 373 -13.23 -13.93 -2.59
CA PHE A 373 -14.29 -14.22 -3.57
C PHE A 373 -15.36 -15.18 -3.04
N LYS A 374 -14.98 -16.17 -2.22
CA LYS A 374 -15.93 -17.09 -1.59
C LYS A 374 -16.87 -16.40 -0.60
N ARG A 375 -16.50 -15.22 -0.08
CA ARG A 375 -17.29 -14.46 0.89
C ARG A 375 -18.25 -13.51 0.20
N ARG A 376 -19.53 -13.55 0.60
CA ARG A 376 -20.59 -12.73 -0.01
C ARG A 376 -20.83 -11.37 0.67
N GLY A 377 -20.05 -11.02 1.69
CA GLY A 377 -20.24 -9.78 2.46
C GLY A 377 -19.62 -8.55 1.80
N ASP A 378 -20.26 -7.38 1.99
CA ASP A 378 -19.77 -6.10 1.43
C ASP A 378 -18.33 -5.79 1.84
N PHE A 379 -17.96 -6.05 3.09
CA PHE A 379 -16.59 -5.85 3.55
C PHE A 379 -15.57 -6.71 2.80
N SER A 380 -15.93 -7.95 2.38
CA SER A 380 -15.02 -8.79 1.58
C SER A 380 -14.80 -8.23 0.18
N LYS A 381 -15.81 -7.58 -0.42
CA LYS A 381 -15.66 -6.87 -1.69
C LYS A 381 -14.75 -5.65 -1.56
N ILE A 382 -14.80 -4.96 -0.43
CA ILE A 382 -13.92 -3.83 -0.13
C ILE A 382 -12.47 -4.28 0.00
N LEU A 383 -12.22 -5.36 0.76
CA LEU A 383 -10.90 -5.97 0.86
C LEU A 383 -10.39 -6.46 -0.50
N LEU A 384 -11.26 -7.06 -1.32
CA LEU A 384 -10.94 -7.51 -2.67
C LEU A 384 -10.53 -6.33 -3.56
N LEU A 385 -11.32 -5.25 -3.56
CA LEU A 385 -11.02 -4.04 -4.33
C LEU A 385 -9.67 -3.45 -3.92
N SER A 386 -9.41 -3.36 -2.62
CA SER A 386 -8.13 -2.87 -2.07
C SER A 386 -6.96 -3.78 -2.46
N LEU A 387 -7.12 -5.11 -2.40
CA LEU A 387 -6.10 -6.07 -2.81
C LEU A 387 -5.75 -5.97 -4.30
N VAL A 388 -6.75 -5.79 -5.18
CA VAL A 388 -6.49 -5.59 -6.61
C VAL A 388 -5.73 -4.28 -6.86
N LEU A 389 -6.10 -3.21 -6.16
CA LEU A 389 -5.39 -1.92 -6.27
C LEU A 389 -3.95 -2.01 -5.78
N PHE A 390 -3.70 -2.74 -4.69
CA PHE A 390 -2.34 -3.03 -4.20
C PHE A 390 -1.53 -3.80 -5.25
N VAL A 391 -2.09 -4.88 -5.80
CA VAL A 391 -1.40 -5.68 -6.83
C VAL A 391 -1.08 -4.81 -8.06
N PHE A 392 -2.04 -3.99 -8.50
CA PHE A 392 -1.84 -3.07 -9.62
C PHE A 392 -0.73 -2.03 -9.34
N HIS A 393 -0.81 -1.34 -8.20
CA HIS A 393 0.13 -0.26 -7.87
C HIS A 393 1.54 -0.83 -7.64
N SER A 394 1.67 -1.92 -6.89
CA SER A 394 2.95 -2.60 -6.63
C SER A 394 3.64 -3.15 -7.88
N GLN A 395 2.91 -3.37 -8.99
CA GLN A 395 3.53 -3.75 -10.27
C GLN A 395 4.02 -2.57 -11.10
N THR A 396 3.53 -1.37 -10.81
CA THR A 396 3.82 -0.18 -11.62
C THR A 396 4.78 0.78 -10.94
N ASN A 397 5.00 0.64 -9.63
CA ASN A 397 5.80 1.53 -8.82
C ASN A 397 6.43 0.80 -7.63
N VAL A 398 7.39 1.48 -7.01
CA VAL A 398 7.90 1.09 -5.70
C VAL A 398 6.86 1.41 -4.62
N ILE A 399 6.67 0.49 -3.67
CA ILE A 399 5.68 0.58 -2.59
C ILE A 399 6.28 1.17 -1.31
N SER A 400 5.40 1.71 -0.47
CA SER A 400 5.70 2.10 0.91
C SER A 400 5.27 1.02 1.90
N ILE A 401 5.91 0.99 3.07
CA ILE A 401 5.50 0.18 4.22
C ILE A 401 4.03 0.41 4.59
N ALA A 402 3.49 1.62 4.38
CA ALA A 402 2.10 1.91 4.68
C ALA A 402 1.13 1.16 3.76
N GLU A 403 1.52 1.02 2.48
CA GLU A 403 0.77 0.27 1.49
C GLU A 403 0.89 -1.25 1.76
N GLU A 404 2.10 -1.72 2.11
CA GLU A 404 2.35 -3.12 2.44
C GLU A 404 1.61 -3.58 3.71
N LEU A 405 1.46 -2.70 4.71
CA LEU A 405 0.64 -2.98 5.89
C LEU A 405 -0.82 -3.26 5.56
N ILE A 406 -1.39 -2.53 4.59
CA ILE A 406 -2.77 -2.75 4.14
C ILE A 406 -2.89 -4.12 3.48
N PHE A 407 -1.90 -4.52 2.67
CA PHE A 407 -1.84 -5.85 2.07
C PHE A 407 -1.85 -6.98 3.12
N TRP A 408 -0.96 -6.93 4.10
CA TRP A 408 -0.90 -7.96 5.15
C TRP A 408 -2.12 -7.95 6.07
N PHE A 409 -2.70 -6.78 6.35
CA PHE A 409 -4.00 -6.67 7.03
C PHE A 409 -5.14 -7.35 6.24
N ILE A 410 -5.20 -7.17 4.93
CA ILE A 410 -6.20 -7.80 4.06
C ILE A 410 -6.03 -9.32 4.07
N LEU A 411 -4.80 -9.81 3.89
CA LEU A 411 -4.51 -11.24 3.92
C LEU A 411 -4.88 -11.86 5.26
N GLY A 412 -4.52 -11.23 6.39
CA GLY A 412 -4.89 -11.71 7.73
C GLY A 412 -6.41 -11.74 7.91
N SER A 413 -7.12 -10.72 7.43
CA SER A 413 -8.58 -10.66 7.45
C SER A 413 -9.23 -11.76 6.58
N SER A 414 -8.51 -12.24 5.55
CA SER A 414 -8.97 -13.27 4.61
C SER A 414 -8.83 -14.71 5.13
N ILE A 415 -8.18 -14.95 6.28
CA ILE A 415 -8.03 -16.30 6.85
C ILE A 415 -9.34 -16.82 7.47
N LYS A 416 -10.10 -15.95 8.14
CA LYS A 416 -11.29 -16.35 8.93
C LYS A 416 -12.56 -16.48 8.10
N SER A 417 -13.08 -17.68 7.86
CA SER A 417 -14.40 -17.84 7.26
C SER A 417 -15.47 -17.25 8.19
N TYR A 418 -16.04 -16.12 7.81
CA TYR A 418 -16.99 -15.36 8.63
C TYR A 418 -18.43 -15.57 8.27
#